data_AF-A0A8T4XPJ4-F1
#
_entry.id   AF-A0A8T4XPJ4-F1
#
_cell.length_a   1.000
_cell.length_b   1.000
_cell.length_c   1.000
_cell.angle_alpha   90.00
_cell.angle_beta   90.00
_cell.angle_gamma   90.00
#
_symmetry.space_group_name_H-M   'P 1'
#
loop_
_entity.id
_entity.type
_entity.pdbx_description
1 polymer ?
#
loop_
_entity_poly.entity_id
_entity_poly.type
_entity_poly.pdbx_seq_one_letter_code
_entity_poly.pdbx_strand_id
1 'polypeptide(L)'
;MRMKIYESHNGFSKRGAFFDLDGTLIRGLMIRVFRRYLADMGKIDRKIADKIDFIVSAYERGEVSYPQVARRVPALYASGIKGLRIGPMPALVRDFVEDYVPKNLFPYSKALLNFVKSFNLVIAISGSPQEVVEELKAQLGFDEAYGSLFTTNRNGVYTGTVKKKSYPRKFQGEAS
;
A
#
# COMPACT_ATOMS: atom_id res chain seq x y z
N MET A 1 -6.36 9.04 -12.43
CA MET A 1 -6.32 7.57 -12.54
C MET A 1 -5.14 7.17 -13.41
N ARG A 2 -4.17 6.41 -12.89
CA ARG A 2 -3.06 5.83 -13.68
C ARG A 2 -3.24 4.32 -13.72
N MET A 3 -3.67 3.80 -14.86
CA MET A 3 -3.73 2.37 -15.17
C MET A 3 -2.88 2.14 -16.42
N LYS A 4 -2.06 1.08 -16.41
CA LYS A 4 -1.33 0.62 -17.60
C LYS A 4 -1.82 -0.78 -17.98
N ILE A 5 -2.23 -0.92 -19.23
CA ILE A 5 -2.59 -2.20 -19.84
C ILE A 5 -1.48 -2.59 -20.81
N TYR A 6 -1.11 -3.86 -20.79
CA TYR A 6 -0.12 -4.45 -21.70
C TYR A 6 -0.77 -5.60 -22.46
N GLU A 7 -0.58 -5.65 -23.77
CA GLU A 7 -1.01 -6.76 -24.64
C GLU A 7 0.21 -7.36 -25.38
N SER A 8 0.23 -8.68 -25.54
CA SER A 8 1.27 -9.39 -26.30
C SER A 8 0.73 -9.83 -27.66
N HIS A 9 1.44 -9.49 -28.74
CA HIS A 9 1.11 -9.88 -30.11
C HIS A 9 1.80 -11.20 -30.49
N ASN A 10 1.42 -12.33 -29.88
CA ASN A 10 1.93 -13.66 -30.27
C ASN A 10 0.82 -14.73 -30.10
N GLY A 11 -0.22 -14.69 -30.94
CA GLY A 11 -1.25 -15.75 -31.10
C GLY A 11 -2.17 -16.05 -29.90
N PHE A 12 -1.78 -15.68 -28.69
CA PHE A 12 -2.53 -15.64 -27.44
C PHE A 12 -2.29 -14.28 -26.81
N SER A 13 -3.30 -13.40 -26.82
CA SER A 13 -3.17 -12.09 -26.17
C SER A 13 -3.13 -12.26 -24.65
N LYS A 14 -1.92 -12.25 -24.07
CA LYS A 14 -1.75 -12.12 -22.62
C LYS A 14 -1.96 -10.66 -22.25
N ARG A 15 -3.01 -10.39 -21.48
CA ARG A 15 -3.36 -9.06 -20.98
C ARG A 15 -2.94 -8.93 -19.53
N GLY A 16 -2.21 -7.87 -19.22
CA GLY A 16 -1.81 -7.51 -17.86
C GLY A 16 -2.30 -6.12 -17.48
N ALA A 17 -2.69 -5.93 -16.22
CA ALA A 17 -3.08 -4.64 -15.66
C ALA A 17 -2.33 -4.34 -14.36
N PHE A 18 -1.85 -3.10 -14.24
CA PHE A 18 -1.16 -2.61 -13.05
C PHE A 18 -1.94 -1.45 -12.44
N PHE A 19 -2.20 -1.53 -11.14
CA PHE A 19 -2.98 -0.57 -10.38
C PHE A 19 -2.16 0.07 -9.27
N ASP A 20 -2.19 1.39 -9.24
CA ASP A 20 -2.05 2.09 -7.97
C ASP A 20 -3.34 1.94 -7.15
N LEU A 21 -3.24 1.98 -5.82
CA LEU A 21 -4.39 1.84 -4.91
C LEU A 21 -4.82 3.18 -4.33
N ASP A 22 -3.88 3.90 -3.72
CA ASP A 22 -4.12 5.08 -2.89
C ASP A 22 -4.39 6.30 -3.75
N GLY A 23 -5.59 6.90 -3.64
CA GLY A 23 -6.03 7.97 -4.52
C GLY A 23 -6.33 7.53 -5.96
N THR A 24 -6.26 6.21 -6.25
CA THR A 24 -6.60 5.62 -7.55
C THR A 24 -7.81 4.71 -7.45
N LEU A 25 -7.81 3.65 -6.64
CA LEU A 25 -9.00 2.81 -6.43
C LEU A 25 -9.71 3.16 -5.14
N ILE A 26 -8.95 3.59 -4.14
CA ILE A 26 -9.44 3.89 -2.79
C ILE A 26 -9.11 5.35 -2.48
N ARG A 27 -10.04 6.06 -1.85
CA ARG A 27 -9.84 7.44 -1.43
C ARG A 27 -8.78 7.51 -0.34
N GLY A 28 -7.95 8.56 -0.40
CA GLY A 28 -6.90 8.82 0.57
C GLY A 28 -5.69 7.89 0.45
N LEU A 29 -4.75 8.04 1.39
CA LEU A 29 -3.55 7.20 1.51
C LEU A 29 -3.77 6.17 2.63
N MET A 30 -3.63 4.88 2.36
CA MET A 30 -3.90 3.82 3.34
C MET A 30 -2.93 3.88 4.50
N ILE A 31 -1.65 4.16 4.25
CA ILE A 31 -0.67 4.42 5.33
C ILE A 31 -1.04 5.61 6.21
N ARG A 32 -1.75 6.60 5.65
CA ARG A 32 -2.46 7.61 6.44
C ARG A 32 -3.56 6.83 7.13
N VAL A 33 -4.76 6.62 6.65
CA VAL A 33 -5.88 6.08 7.47
C VAL A 33 -5.55 4.92 8.45
N PHE A 34 -4.80 3.90 8.05
CA PHE A 34 -4.40 2.78 8.90
C PHE A 34 -3.56 3.17 10.14
N ARG A 35 -2.63 4.15 10.07
CA ARG A 35 -1.89 4.58 11.29
C ARG A 35 -2.82 5.15 12.36
N ARG A 36 -3.92 5.80 11.99
CA ARG A 36 -4.87 6.39 12.95
C ARG A 36 -5.66 5.28 13.59
N TYR A 37 -6.13 4.31 12.79
CA TYR A 37 -6.72 3.09 13.32
C TYR A 37 -5.80 2.41 14.34
N LEU A 38 -4.50 2.23 14.04
CA LEU A 38 -3.55 1.68 15.01
C LEU A 38 -3.41 2.54 16.28
N ALA A 39 -3.46 3.88 16.16
CA ALA A 39 -3.40 4.78 17.31
C ALA A 39 -4.67 4.68 18.16
N ASP A 40 -5.84 4.61 17.52
CA ASP A 40 -7.14 4.47 18.19
C ASP A 40 -7.25 3.12 18.92
N MET A 41 -6.61 2.07 18.38
CA MET A 41 -6.45 0.76 19.03
C MET A 41 -5.33 0.71 20.08
N GLY A 42 -4.72 1.85 20.41
CA GLY A 42 -3.64 1.96 21.41
C GLY A 42 -2.35 1.24 21.02
N LYS A 43 -2.15 0.94 19.73
CA LYS A 43 -0.95 0.22 19.25
C LYS A 43 0.21 1.15 18.93
N ILE A 44 -0.06 2.40 18.56
CA ILE A 44 0.98 3.40 18.32
C ILE A 44 0.66 4.71 19.05
N ASP A 45 1.69 5.53 19.30
CA ASP A 45 1.48 6.87 19.87
C ASP A 45 0.72 7.77 18.87
N ARG A 46 -0.36 8.40 19.36
CA ARG A 46 -1.17 9.36 18.61
C ARG A 46 -0.33 10.49 17.99
N LYS A 47 0.77 10.91 18.64
CA LYS A 47 1.71 11.91 18.11
C LYS A 47 2.35 11.47 16.79
N ILE A 48 2.57 10.17 16.58
CA ILE A 48 3.07 9.66 15.29
C ILE A 48 1.99 9.79 14.22
N ALA A 49 0.75 9.46 14.55
CA ALA A 49 -0.37 9.61 13.64
C ALA A 49 -0.60 11.08 13.23
N ASP A 50 -0.50 12.00 14.20
CA ASP A 50 -0.65 13.45 13.97
C ASP A 50 0.48 14.02 13.10
N LYS A 51 1.72 13.57 13.30
CA LYS A 51 2.86 13.96 12.44
C LYS A 51 2.68 13.49 10.99
N ILE A 52 2.19 12.28 10.79
CA ILE A 52 1.88 11.78 9.44
C ILE A 52 0.77 12.62 8.80
N ASP A 53 -0.28 12.96 9.54
CA ASP A 53 -1.34 13.84 9.03
C ASP A 53 -0.85 15.22 8.62
N PHE A 54 0.01 15.81 9.44
CA PHE A 54 0.61 17.10 9.14
C PHE A 54 1.36 17.07 7.80
N ILE A 55 2.19 16.05 7.58
CA ILE A 55 2.98 15.90 6.35
C ILE A 55 2.09 15.65 5.13
N VAL A 56 1.09 14.76 5.25
CA VAL A 56 0.19 14.47 4.13
C VAL A 56 -0.67 15.69 3.80
N SER A 57 -1.18 16.40 4.80
CA SER A 57 -1.98 17.61 4.58
C SER A 57 -1.15 18.73 3.94
N ALA A 58 0.13 18.87 4.30
CA ALA A 58 1.04 19.81 3.65
C ALA A 58 1.29 19.46 2.18
N TYR A 59 1.37 18.16 1.85
CA TYR A 59 1.44 17.71 0.46
C TYR A 59 0.15 17.99 -0.31
N GLU A 60 -1.01 17.76 0.30
CA GLU A 60 -2.32 18.08 -0.29
C GLU A 60 -2.48 19.59 -0.58
N ARG A 61 -1.82 20.45 0.22
CA ARG A 61 -1.74 21.91 -0.02
C ARG A 61 -0.62 22.34 -0.98
N GLY A 62 0.20 21.41 -1.48
CA GLY A 62 1.31 21.72 -2.38
C GLY A 62 2.57 22.29 -1.70
N GLU A 63 2.64 22.28 -0.36
CA GLU A 63 3.76 22.82 0.43
C GLU A 63 4.94 21.84 0.54
N VAL A 64 4.68 20.56 0.33
CA VAL A 64 5.65 19.46 0.41
C VAL A 64 5.60 18.68 -0.89
N SER A 65 6.74 18.24 -1.41
CA SER A 65 6.78 17.46 -2.64
C SER A 65 6.47 15.98 -2.42
N TYR A 66 5.96 15.29 -3.45
CA TYR A 66 5.70 13.85 -3.37
C TYR A 66 6.93 13.02 -2.93
N PRO A 67 8.16 13.25 -3.46
CA PRO A 67 9.35 12.54 -2.97
C PRO A 67 9.61 12.73 -1.47
N GLN A 68 9.30 13.91 -0.92
CA GLN A 68 9.42 14.14 0.52
C GLN A 68 8.40 13.31 1.32
N VAL A 69 7.15 13.22 0.86
CA VAL A 69 6.13 12.36 1.47
C VAL A 69 6.53 10.89 1.39
N ALA A 70 6.89 10.42 0.19
CA ALA A 70 7.26 9.03 -0.08
C ALA A 70 8.46 8.55 0.76
N ARG A 71 9.32 9.49 1.21
CA ARG A 71 10.43 9.21 2.13
C ARG A 71 10.01 9.31 3.60
N ARG A 72 9.33 10.40 3.99
CA ARG A 72 9.08 10.74 5.40
C ARG A 72 7.97 9.90 6.02
N VAL A 73 6.87 9.66 5.29
CA VAL A 73 5.70 8.97 5.84
C VAL A 73 6.00 7.51 6.18
N PRO A 74 6.61 6.69 5.29
CA PRO A 74 6.98 5.33 5.65
C PRO A 74 7.97 5.26 6.80
N ALA A 75 8.93 6.20 6.88
CA ALA A 75 9.89 6.25 7.98
C ALA A 75 9.22 6.55 9.33
N LEU A 76 8.29 7.51 9.37
CA LEU A 76 7.50 7.80 10.58
C LEU A 76 6.61 6.64 10.98
N TYR A 77 5.91 6.03 10.02
CA TYR A 77 5.10 4.84 10.28
C TYR A 77 5.95 3.71 10.86
N ALA A 78 7.10 3.42 10.26
CA ALA A 78 8.05 2.43 10.75
C ALA A 78 8.44 2.73 12.20
N SER A 79 8.81 3.97 12.51
CA SER A 79 9.17 4.37 13.88
C SER A 79 8.03 4.17 14.87
N GLY A 80 6.78 4.42 14.44
CA GLY A 80 5.59 4.27 15.28
C GLY A 80 5.26 2.82 15.62
N ILE A 81 5.48 1.89 14.68
CA ILE A 81 5.22 0.47 14.90
C ILE A 81 6.40 -0.29 15.54
N LYS A 82 7.53 0.37 15.80
CA LYS A 82 8.70 -0.25 16.41
C LYS A 82 8.32 -0.91 17.74
N GLY A 83 8.73 -2.17 17.92
CA GLY A 83 8.42 -2.94 19.13
C GLY A 83 7.09 -3.70 19.08
N LEU A 84 6.23 -3.44 18.09
CA LEU A 84 5.02 -4.24 17.91
C LEU A 84 5.33 -5.64 17.38
N ARG A 85 4.59 -6.63 17.86
CA ARG A 85 4.62 -8.00 17.31
C ARG A 85 3.82 -8.03 16.02
N ILE A 86 4.32 -8.75 15.01
CA ILE A 86 3.63 -8.95 13.74
C ILE A 86 2.41 -9.87 13.87
N GLY A 87 2.40 -10.78 14.86
CA GLY A 87 1.34 -11.78 15.02
C GLY A 87 -0.08 -11.22 15.08
N PRO A 88 -0.36 -10.14 15.85
CA PRO A 88 -1.67 -9.50 15.88
C PRO A 88 -2.00 -8.63 14.65
N MET A 89 -1.02 -8.31 13.80
CA MET A 89 -1.19 -7.36 12.70
C MET A 89 -2.23 -7.81 11.66
N PRO A 90 -2.28 -9.09 11.22
CA PRO A 90 -3.28 -9.54 10.25
C PRO A 90 -4.73 -9.33 10.70
N ALA A 91 -5.03 -9.51 12.00
CA ALA A 91 -6.37 -9.27 12.53
C ALA A 91 -6.71 -7.77 12.48
N LEU A 92 -5.79 -6.93 12.98
CA LEU A 92 -5.95 -5.47 12.95
C LEU A 92 -6.15 -4.94 11.52
N VAL A 93 -5.39 -5.48 10.56
CA VAL A 93 -5.50 -5.10 9.15
C VAL A 93 -6.86 -5.52 8.60
N ARG A 94 -7.28 -6.76 8.81
CA ARG A 94 -8.57 -7.26 8.33
C ARG A 94 -9.72 -6.39 8.83
N ASP A 95 -9.79 -6.16 10.14
CA ASP A 95 -10.83 -5.33 10.77
C ASP A 95 -10.84 -3.92 10.15
N PHE A 96 -9.66 -3.33 9.95
CA PHE A 96 -9.53 -2.02 9.31
C PHE A 96 -10.02 -2.03 7.85
N VAL A 97 -9.60 -3.01 7.05
CA VAL A 97 -9.90 -3.05 5.61
C VAL A 97 -11.38 -3.35 5.39
N GLU A 98 -11.97 -4.29 6.12
CA GLU A 98 -13.41 -4.62 6.07
C GLU A 98 -14.30 -3.41 6.38
N ASP A 99 -13.92 -2.56 7.34
CA ASP A 99 -14.67 -1.35 7.65
C ASP A 99 -14.41 -0.21 6.65
N TYR A 100 -13.14 0.01 6.30
CA TYR A 100 -12.71 1.20 5.59
C TYR A 100 -13.00 1.13 4.08
N VAL A 101 -12.69 0.00 3.44
CA VAL A 101 -12.68 -0.10 1.96
C VAL A 101 -14.06 0.08 1.34
N PRO A 102 -15.14 -0.59 1.83
CA PRO A 102 -16.46 -0.47 1.20
C PRO A 102 -16.98 0.98 1.15
N LYS A 103 -16.59 1.80 2.14
CA LYS A 103 -16.98 3.22 2.26
C LYS A 103 -16.11 4.17 1.43
N ASN A 104 -14.89 3.75 1.07
CA ASN A 104 -13.87 4.62 0.50
C ASN A 104 -13.43 4.25 -0.93
N LEU A 105 -14.00 3.23 -1.55
CA LEU A 105 -13.79 2.99 -2.98
C LEU A 105 -14.31 4.17 -3.81
N PHE A 106 -13.61 4.53 -4.89
CA PHE A 106 -14.18 5.45 -5.87
C PHE A 106 -15.35 4.76 -6.60
N PRO A 107 -16.38 5.51 -7.03
CA PRO A 107 -17.54 4.93 -7.72
C PRO A 107 -17.16 4.09 -8.94
N TYR A 108 -16.10 4.48 -9.67
CA TYR A 108 -15.64 3.77 -10.86
C TYR A 108 -14.87 2.47 -10.56
N SER A 109 -14.36 2.27 -9.34
CA SER A 109 -13.41 1.20 -9.03
C SER A 109 -14.01 -0.19 -9.21
N LYS A 110 -15.28 -0.37 -8.85
CA LYS A 110 -15.97 -1.67 -9.02
C LYS A 110 -16.09 -2.06 -10.49
N ALA A 111 -16.52 -1.13 -11.35
CA ALA A 111 -16.63 -1.37 -12.78
C ALA A 111 -15.27 -1.70 -13.41
N LEU A 112 -14.23 -0.99 -12.97
CA LEU A 112 -12.87 -1.18 -13.47
C LEU A 112 -12.27 -2.53 -13.05
N LEU A 113 -12.43 -2.93 -11.78
CA LEU A 113 -11.98 -4.23 -11.28
C LEU A 113 -12.72 -5.38 -11.99
N ASN A 114 -14.02 -5.21 -12.26
CA ASN A 114 -14.79 -6.18 -13.05
C ASN A 114 -14.30 -6.29 -14.50
N PHE A 115 -13.94 -5.16 -15.13
CA PHE A 115 -13.44 -5.13 -16.50
C PHE A 115 -12.12 -5.91 -16.65
N VAL A 116 -11.21 -5.78 -15.68
CA VAL A 116 -9.91 -6.47 -15.72
C VAL A 116 -9.94 -7.89 -15.16
N LYS A 117 -11.09 -8.37 -14.66
CA LYS A 117 -11.21 -9.70 -14.06
C LYS A 117 -10.88 -10.84 -15.03
N SER A 118 -11.05 -10.62 -16.33
CA SER A 118 -10.71 -11.60 -17.37
C SER A 118 -9.26 -11.47 -17.89
N PHE A 119 -8.44 -10.62 -17.28
CA PHE A 119 -7.06 -10.42 -17.69
C PHE A 119 -6.20 -11.55 -17.11
N ASN A 120 -5.03 -11.79 -17.70
CA ASN A 120 -4.16 -12.88 -17.28
C ASN A 120 -3.37 -12.56 -16.02
N LEU A 121 -3.18 -11.28 -15.71
CA LEU A 121 -2.39 -10.83 -14.58
C LEU A 121 -2.83 -9.42 -14.15
N VAL A 122 -3.28 -9.28 -12.92
CA VAL A 122 -3.75 -8.03 -12.33
C VAL A 122 -2.97 -7.76 -11.04
N ILE A 123 -2.13 -6.73 -11.07
CA ILE A 123 -1.16 -6.43 -10.00
C ILE A 123 -1.49 -5.10 -9.34
N ALA A 124 -1.57 -5.10 -8.00
CA ALA A 124 -1.60 -3.89 -7.20
C ALA A 124 -0.19 -3.46 -6.77
N ILE A 125 0.12 -2.17 -6.88
CA ILE A 125 1.38 -1.56 -6.41
C ILE A 125 1.03 -0.31 -5.61
N SER A 126 1.41 -0.26 -4.34
CA SER A 126 1.09 0.86 -3.45
C SER A 126 2.27 1.25 -2.56
N GLY A 127 2.29 2.51 -2.14
CA GLY A 127 3.22 3.02 -1.12
C GLY A 127 2.83 2.63 0.31
N SER A 128 1.65 2.05 0.51
CA SER A 128 1.09 1.67 1.82
C SER A 128 1.68 0.35 2.34
N PRO A 129 1.52 0.02 3.64
CA PRO A 129 2.12 -1.18 4.23
C PRO A 129 1.72 -2.46 3.51
N GLN A 130 2.69 -3.37 3.28
CA GLN A 130 2.45 -4.64 2.60
C GLN A 130 1.31 -5.42 3.25
N GLU A 131 1.20 -5.40 4.57
CA GLU A 131 0.15 -6.14 5.29
C GLU A 131 -1.25 -5.65 4.86
N VAL A 132 -1.44 -4.33 4.71
CA VAL A 132 -2.69 -3.74 4.22
C VAL A 132 -2.93 -4.05 2.74
N VAL A 133 -1.87 -3.94 1.93
CA VAL A 133 -1.94 -4.19 0.48
C VAL A 133 -2.22 -5.66 0.16
N GLU A 134 -1.71 -6.59 0.97
CA GLU A 134 -1.98 -8.02 0.87
C GLU A 134 -3.42 -8.35 1.25
N GLU A 135 -3.99 -7.70 2.27
CA GLU A 135 -5.41 -7.88 2.59
C GLU A 135 -6.31 -7.37 1.46
N LEU A 136 -5.96 -6.22 0.86
CA LEU A 136 -6.66 -5.65 -0.30
C LEU A 136 -6.58 -6.56 -1.53
N LYS A 137 -5.48 -7.30 -1.70
CA LYS A 137 -5.34 -8.30 -2.77
C LYS A 137 -6.50 -9.30 -2.74
N ALA A 138 -6.75 -9.89 -1.58
CA ALA A 138 -7.81 -10.87 -1.40
C ALA A 138 -9.20 -10.25 -1.59
N GLN A 139 -9.44 -9.07 -1.00
CA GLN A 139 -10.76 -8.43 -1.06
C GLN A 139 -11.13 -7.90 -2.45
N LEU A 140 -10.16 -7.42 -3.23
CA LEU A 140 -10.40 -6.78 -4.53
C LEU A 140 -10.05 -7.67 -5.73
N GLY A 141 -9.52 -8.87 -5.49
CA GLY A 141 -9.28 -9.87 -6.53
C GLY A 141 -8.04 -9.61 -7.39
N PHE A 142 -6.95 -9.13 -6.79
CA PHE A 142 -5.65 -9.01 -7.46
C PHE A 142 -4.88 -10.33 -7.42
N ASP A 143 -4.14 -10.64 -8.49
CA ASP A 143 -3.26 -11.83 -8.54
C ASP A 143 -2.01 -11.64 -7.68
N GLU A 144 -1.46 -10.42 -7.69
CA GLU A 144 -0.30 -10.03 -6.89
C GLU A 144 -0.47 -8.62 -6.33
N ALA A 145 0.16 -8.34 -5.19
CA ALA A 145 0.09 -7.04 -4.55
C ALA A 145 1.40 -6.69 -3.85
N TYR A 146 1.89 -5.48 -4.09
CA TYR A 146 3.20 -5.01 -3.64
C TYR A 146 3.09 -3.68 -2.91
N GLY A 147 3.34 -3.71 -1.60
CA GLY A 147 3.37 -2.56 -0.70
C GLY A 147 4.77 -2.19 -0.21
N SER A 148 4.82 -1.23 0.70
CA SER A 148 6.00 -0.90 1.50
C SER A 148 6.25 -1.97 2.56
N LEU A 149 7.48 -2.48 2.61
CA LEU A 149 7.88 -3.53 3.55
C LEU A 149 8.56 -2.91 4.77
N PHE A 150 8.20 -3.40 5.96
CA PHE A 150 8.81 -3.01 7.23
C PHE A 150 9.53 -4.21 7.83
N THR A 151 10.75 -4.00 8.33
CA THR A 151 11.58 -5.10 8.80
C THR A 151 11.17 -5.56 10.21
N THR A 152 11.22 -6.86 10.41
CA THR A 152 11.04 -7.52 11.71
C THR A 152 12.32 -8.24 12.12
N ASN A 153 12.52 -8.40 13.43
CA ASN A 153 13.57 -9.26 13.96
C ASN A 153 13.13 -10.74 13.95
N ARG A 154 14.03 -11.64 14.37
CA ARG A 154 13.78 -13.09 14.43
C ARG A 154 12.60 -13.48 15.32
N ASN A 155 12.19 -12.62 16.24
CA ASN A 155 11.07 -12.85 17.16
C ASN A 155 9.74 -12.30 16.62
N GLY A 156 9.71 -11.83 15.37
CA GLY A 156 8.52 -11.24 14.76
C GLY A 156 8.18 -9.86 15.32
N VAL A 157 9.16 -9.08 15.76
CA VAL A 157 8.96 -7.72 16.28
C VAL A 157 9.48 -6.70 15.28
N TYR A 158 8.68 -5.69 14.95
CA TYR A 158 9.09 -4.61 14.05
C TYR A 158 10.28 -3.84 14.62
N THR A 159 11.30 -3.63 13.78
CA THR A 159 12.56 -2.94 14.17
C THR A 159 12.46 -1.42 14.09
N GLY A 160 11.41 -0.92 13.42
CA GLY A 160 11.24 0.49 13.08
C GLY A 160 11.96 0.94 11.81
N THR A 161 12.38 -0.01 10.95
CA THR A 161 13.09 0.27 9.70
C THR A 161 12.30 -0.16 8.47
N VAL A 162 12.21 0.73 7.49
CA VAL A 162 11.68 0.44 6.15
C VAL A 162 12.67 -0.47 5.41
N LYS A 163 12.21 -1.59 4.88
CA LYS A 163 13.04 -2.47 4.05
C LYS A 163 13.32 -1.76 2.73
N LYS A 164 14.60 -1.55 2.41
CA LYS A 164 15.01 -1.04 1.10
C LYS A 164 14.49 -1.99 0.02
N LYS A 165 13.86 -1.44 -1.02
CA LYS A 165 13.45 -2.23 -2.19
C LYS A 165 14.71 -2.77 -2.86
N SER A 166 14.94 -4.08 -2.75
CA SER A 166 15.94 -4.80 -3.53
C SER A 166 15.19 -5.48 -4.68
N TYR A 167 15.34 -4.94 -5.90
CA TYR A 167 14.79 -5.62 -7.07
C TYR A 167 15.65 -6.86 -7.39
N PRO A 168 15.04 -8.02 -7.70
CA PRO A 168 15.77 -9.16 -8.23
C PRO A 168 16.63 -8.73 -9.43
N ARG A 169 17.87 -9.24 -9.56
CA ARG A 169 18.80 -8.88 -10.65
C ARG A 169 18.16 -8.92 -12.05
N LYS A 170 17.22 -9.85 -12.29
CA LYS A 170 16.48 -9.97 -13.56
C LYS A 170 15.61 -8.77 -13.96
N PHE A 171 15.39 -7.81 -13.06
CA PHE A 171 14.63 -6.57 -13.33
C PHE A 171 15.51 -5.31 -13.26
N GLN A 172 16.80 -5.48 -12.98
CA GLN A 172 17.78 -4.40 -13.09
C GLN A 172 18.28 -4.49 -14.54
N GLY A 173 17.78 -3.62 -15.41
CA GLY A 173 18.30 -3.53 -16.77
C GLY A 173 19.81 -3.35 -16.72
N GLU A 174 20.53 -4.09 -17.56
CA GLU A 174 21.96 -3.87 -17.76
C GLU A 174 22.15 -2.41 -18.19
N ALA A 175 22.61 -1.58 -17.26
CA ALA A 175 23.08 -0.26 -17.59
C ALA A 175 24.40 -0.46 -18.33
N SER A 176 24.34 -0.40 -19.66
CA SER A 176 25.49 -0.18 -20.55
C SER A 176 25.87 1.30 -20.53
#